data_AF-A0A7S2BSU2-F1
#
_entry.id   AF-A0A7S2BSU2-F1
#
_cell.length_a   1.000
_cell.length_b   1.000
_cell.length_c   1.000
_cell.angle_alpha   90.00
_cell.angle_beta   90.00
_cell.angle_gamma   90.00
#
_symmetry.space_group_name_H-M   'P 1'
#
loop_
_entity.id
_entity.type
_entity.pdbx_description
1 polymer ?
#
loop_
_entity_poly.entity_id
_entity_poly.type
_entity_poly.pdbx_seq_one_letter_code
_entity_poly.pdbx_strand_id
1 'polypeptide(L)'
;YAVPAQQVSCAPSAPQAQQLALVEEQQEEDAQQPALSSSAKRRLRRQRAAESRAEASDEVPHSATLEPASPCSSGAALDCEALTKALEAGGEARAGALAAMRGAVARLASEREGCHLVQAAIRLVDRSAAAELVDELHDCVPELLASQHGNYVLQTIVTALPSASSCFVVQKLLGSGVRVARHRFGCRVLCRLVEHGSGGEGLEQLLAEVLVDAE
;
A
#
# COMPACT_ATOMS: atom_id res chain seq x y z
N TYR A 1 72.12 8.65 -33.36
CA TYR A 1 72.16 7.70 -32.23
C TYR A 1 70.77 7.12 -32.04
N ALA A 2 70.57 5.88 -32.49
CA ALA A 2 69.33 5.12 -32.35
C ALA A 2 69.50 4.10 -31.21
N VAL A 3 68.49 3.97 -30.34
CA VAL A 3 68.47 3.01 -29.23
C VAL A 3 67.40 1.94 -29.54
N PRO A 4 67.66 0.64 -29.34
CA PRO A 4 66.72 -0.41 -29.66
C PRO A 4 65.70 -0.65 -28.54
N ALA A 5 64.48 -1.01 -28.93
CA ALA A 5 63.42 -1.47 -28.03
C ALA A 5 63.59 -2.96 -27.72
N GLN A 6 63.71 -3.32 -26.43
CA GLN A 6 63.64 -4.70 -25.97
C GLN A 6 62.16 -5.13 -25.83
N GLN A 7 61.76 -6.14 -26.59
CA GLN A 7 60.52 -6.87 -26.40
C GLN A 7 60.68 -7.83 -25.22
N VAL A 8 59.86 -7.65 -24.17
CA VAL A 8 59.70 -8.64 -23.11
C VAL A 8 58.51 -9.54 -23.49
N SER A 9 58.83 -10.71 -24.02
CA SER A 9 57.88 -11.81 -24.19
C SER A 9 57.65 -12.46 -22.81
N CYS A 10 56.44 -12.33 -22.28
CA CYS A 10 55.98 -13.09 -21.12
C CYS A 10 55.00 -14.16 -21.62
N ALA A 11 55.49 -15.39 -21.77
CA ALA A 11 54.63 -16.56 -21.87
C ALA A 11 54.10 -16.90 -20.45
N PRO A 12 52.81 -17.20 -20.27
CA PRO A 12 52.27 -17.52 -18.96
C PRO A 12 52.79 -18.88 -18.48
N SER A 13 53.16 -18.93 -17.21
CA SER A 13 53.64 -20.13 -16.52
C SER A 13 52.52 -21.17 -16.32
N ALA A 14 52.89 -22.45 -16.37
CA ALA A 14 52.01 -23.63 -16.32
C ALA A 14 50.83 -23.63 -15.30
N PRO A 15 50.90 -23.05 -14.08
CA PRO A 15 49.75 -23.07 -13.18
C PRO A 15 48.60 -22.12 -13.60
N GLN A 16 48.85 -21.12 -14.46
CA GLN A 16 47.79 -20.21 -14.93
C GLN A 16 46.92 -20.82 -16.03
N ALA A 17 47.44 -21.76 -16.81
CA ALA A 17 46.68 -22.42 -17.87
C ALA A 17 45.61 -23.39 -17.32
N GLN A 18 45.91 -24.07 -16.20
CA GLN A 18 44.93 -24.94 -15.53
C GLN A 18 43.82 -24.16 -14.80
N GLN A 19 44.13 -22.94 -14.35
CA GLN A 19 43.15 -22.09 -13.67
C GLN A 19 42.19 -21.40 -14.66
N LEU A 20 42.64 -21.11 -15.89
CA LEU A 20 41.77 -20.62 -16.96
C LEU A 20 40.81 -21.70 -17.47
N ALA A 21 41.29 -22.96 -17.62
CA ALA A 21 40.44 -24.07 -18.05
C ALA A 21 39.28 -24.36 -17.06
N LEU A 22 39.51 -24.24 -15.74
CA LEU A 22 38.47 -24.42 -14.73
C LEU A 22 37.44 -23.28 -14.69
N VAL A 23 37.81 -22.08 -15.14
CA VAL A 23 36.89 -20.94 -15.24
C VAL A 23 36.07 -21.00 -16.54
N GLU A 24 36.65 -21.52 -17.63
CA GLU A 24 35.94 -21.76 -18.89
C GLU A 24 34.90 -22.89 -18.76
N GLU A 25 35.22 -23.99 -18.06
CA GLU A 25 34.22 -25.06 -17.79
C GLU A 25 33.06 -24.57 -16.90
N GLN A 26 33.31 -23.65 -15.96
CA GLN A 26 32.26 -23.04 -15.13
C GLN A 26 31.38 -22.02 -15.89
N GLN A 27 31.89 -21.43 -16.98
CA GLN A 27 31.11 -20.51 -17.82
C GLN A 27 30.21 -21.24 -18.82
N GLU A 28 30.55 -22.46 -19.22
CA GLU A 28 29.71 -23.26 -20.13
C GLU A 28 28.51 -23.93 -19.44
N GLU A 29 28.59 -24.28 -18.15
CA GLU A 29 27.44 -24.84 -17.41
C GLU A 29 26.31 -23.82 -17.15
N ASP A 30 26.63 -22.53 -17.01
CA ASP A 30 25.62 -21.47 -16.83
C ASP A 30 24.89 -21.11 -18.15
N ALA A 31 25.44 -21.50 -19.31
CA ALA A 31 24.85 -21.20 -20.62
C ALA A 31 23.70 -22.14 -21.02
N GLN A 32 23.48 -23.24 -20.30
CA GLN A 32 22.44 -24.23 -20.61
C GLN A 32 21.19 -24.16 -19.72
N GLN A 33 21.09 -23.16 -18.84
CA GLN A 33 19.85 -22.89 -18.12
C GLN A 33 18.83 -22.19 -19.03
N PRO A 34 17.58 -22.68 -19.14
CA PRO A 34 16.59 -22.11 -20.04
C PRO A 34 16.31 -20.65 -19.67
N ALA A 35 16.49 -19.74 -20.63
CA ALA A 35 16.23 -18.31 -20.46
C ALA A 35 14.73 -18.08 -20.21
N LEU A 36 14.32 -18.12 -18.94
CA LEU A 36 12.95 -17.84 -18.54
C LEU A 36 12.57 -16.40 -18.93
N SER A 37 11.43 -16.26 -19.60
CA SER A 37 10.82 -14.95 -19.90
C SER A 37 10.76 -14.08 -18.64
N SER A 38 10.87 -12.76 -18.78
CA SER A 38 10.74 -11.79 -17.69
C SER A 38 9.47 -12.02 -16.85
N SER A 39 8.40 -12.50 -17.49
CA SER A 39 7.14 -12.88 -16.83
C SER A 39 7.25 -14.14 -15.95
N ALA A 40 8.02 -15.15 -16.39
CA ALA A 40 8.28 -16.36 -15.63
C ALA A 40 9.19 -16.11 -14.42
N LYS A 41 10.22 -15.26 -14.58
CA LYS A 41 11.08 -14.80 -13.46
C LYS A 41 10.26 -14.06 -12.39
N ARG A 42 9.30 -13.22 -12.80
CA ARG A 42 8.39 -12.52 -11.88
C ARG A 42 7.44 -13.47 -11.16
N ARG A 43 6.96 -14.53 -11.84
CA ARG A 43 6.08 -15.56 -11.25
C ARG A 43 6.81 -16.36 -10.18
N LEU A 44 8.04 -16.81 -10.46
CA LEU A 44 8.90 -17.53 -9.51
C LEU A 44 9.24 -16.69 -8.27
N ARG A 45 9.55 -15.40 -8.43
CA ARG A 45 9.75 -14.49 -7.27
C ARG A 45 8.50 -14.37 -6.40
N ARG A 46 7.32 -14.29 -7.01
CA ARG A 46 6.03 -14.25 -6.26
C ARG A 46 5.75 -15.58 -5.55
N GLN A 47 6.10 -16.70 -6.17
CA GLN A 47 5.90 -18.03 -5.61
C GLN A 47 6.81 -18.25 -4.39
N ARG A 48 8.10 -17.92 -4.49
CA ARG A 48 9.04 -17.96 -3.35
C ARG A 48 8.66 -17.00 -2.21
N ALA A 49 8.11 -15.83 -2.52
CA ALA A 49 7.60 -14.90 -1.52
C ALA A 49 6.31 -15.37 -0.84
N ALA A 50 5.52 -16.23 -1.51
CA ALA A 50 4.35 -16.88 -0.93
C ALA A 50 4.72 -18.10 -0.09
N GLU A 51 5.71 -18.88 -0.54
CA GLU A 51 6.26 -20.04 0.18
C GLU A 51 6.96 -19.61 1.48
N SER A 52 7.80 -18.58 1.44
CA SER A 52 8.40 -17.99 2.67
C SER A 52 7.38 -17.39 3.64
N ARG A 53 6.19 -16.99 3.16
CA ARG A 53 5.08 -16.58 4.04
C ARG A 53 4.32 -17.77 4.62
N ALA A 54 4.26 -18.89 3.90
CA ALA A 54 3.65 -20.11 4.39
C ALA A 54 4.53 -20.81 5.43
N GLU A 55 5.85 -20.83 5.21
CA GLU A 55 6.84 -21.42 6.14
C GLU A 55 7.03 -20.63 7.44
N ALA A 56 6.70 -19.33 7.45
CA ALA A 56 6.72 -18.50 8.66
C ALA A 56 5.50 -18.72 9.60
N SER A 57 4.61 -19.67 9.27
CA SER A 57 3.36 -19.92 10.01
C SER A 57 3.44 -21.09 11.01
N ASP A 58 4.57 -21.80 11.09
CA ASP A 58 4.65 -23.09 11.79
C ASP A 58 5.80 -23.10 12.81
N GLU A 59 5.70 -22.30 13.87
CA GLU A 59 6.30 -22.60 15.18
C GLU A 59 5.54 -21.87 16.30
N VAL A 60 4.70 -22.61 17.02
CA VAL A 60 4.15 -22.20 18.33
C VAL A 60 4.60 -23.24 19.36
N PRO A 61 5.45 -22.90 20.34
CA PRO A 61 5.64 -23.74 21.51
C PRO A 61 4.49 -23.51 22.50
N HIS A 62 3.73 -24.57 22.79
CA HIS A 62 2.78 -24.63 23.89
C HIS A 62 3.49 -24.56 25.25
N SER A 63 3.10 -23.61 26.12
CA SER A 63 2.61 -23.91 27.49
C SER A 63 2.43 -22.63 28.32
N ALA A 64 1.18 -22.33 28.66
CA ALA A 64 0.73 -21.82 29.96
C ALA A 64 -0.74 -21.48 29.83
N THR A 65 -1.58 -22.35 30.37
CA THR A 65 -3.02 -22.15 30.55
C THR A 65 -3.25 -20.88 31.36
N LEU A 66 -3.63 -19.81 30.69
CA LEU A 66 -4.39 -18.71 31.27
C LEU A 66 -5.51 -18.39 30.29
N GLU A 67 -6.74 -18.66 30.74
CA GLU A 67 -7.97 -18.25 30.08
C GLU A 67 -7.83 -16.81 29.54
N PRO A 68 -8.11 -16.56 28.24
CA PRO A 68 -8.33 -15.20 27.82
C PRO A 68 -9.66 -14.76 28.42
N ALA A 69 -9.57 -13.98 29.49
CA ALA A 69 -10.65 -13.14 29.97
C ALA A 69 -11.32 -12.50 28.75
N SER A 70 -12.61 -12.78 28.59
CA SER A 70 -13.46 -12.17 27.59
C SER A 70 -13.22 -10.66 27.59
N PRO A 71 -12.93 -10.02 26.45
CA PRO A 71 -13.11 -8.60 26.37
C PRO A 71 -14.61 -8.37 26.31
N CYS A 72 -15.21 -8.05 27.45
CA CYS A 72 -16.44 -7.29 27.47
C CYS A 72 -16.15 -5.93 26.78
N SER A 73 -16.39 -5.86 25.48
CA SER A 73 -16.75 -4.59 24.82
C SER A 73 -18.21 -4.71 24.42
N SER A 74 -19.08 -4.15 25.26
CA SER A 74 -20.48 -3.92 24.92
C SER A 74 -20.55 -2.82 23.85
N GLY A 75 -20.31 -3.20 22.60
CA GLY A 75 -20.66 -2.43 21.42
C GLY A 75 -21.30 -3.41 20.47
N ALA A 76 -22.59 -3.24 20.16
CA ALA A 76 -23.29 -4.12 19.23
C ALA A 76 -22.45 -4.22 17.94
N ALA A 77 -22.02 -5.44 17.59
CA ALA A 77 -21.32 -5.68 16.33
C ALA A 77 -22.27 -5.25 15.21
N LEU A 78 -21.92 -4.16 14.53
CA LEU A 78 -22.69 -3.68 13.39
C LEU A 78 -22.60 -4.73 12.28
N ASP A 79 -23.75 -5.20 11.82
CA ASP A 79 -23.83 -6.09 10.66
C ASP A 79 -23.56 -5.27 9.39
N CYS A 80 -22.29 -5.26 8.97
CA CYS A 80 -21.83 -4.46 7.83
C CYS A 80 -22.49 -4.89 6.50
N GLU A 81 -22.81 -6.19 6.36
CA GLU A 81 -23.47 -6.70 5.16
C GLU A 81 -24.92 -6.22 5.10
N ALA A 82 -25.66 -6.33 6.20
CA ALA A 82 -27.04 -5.84 6.29
C ALA A 82 -27.11 -4.33 6.06
N LEU A 83 -26.18 -3.56 6.64
CA LEU A 83 -26.12 -2.11 6.44
C LEU A 83 -25.80 -1.74 4.99
N THR A 84 -24.92 -2.49 4.31
CA THR A 84 -24.60 -2.23 2.90
C THR A 84 -25.85 -2.45 2.03
N LYS A 85 -26.59 -3.54 2.25
CA LYS A 85 -27.86 -3.80 1.54
C LYS A 85 -28.90 -2.71 1.82
N ALA A 86 -28.96 -2.18 3.04
CA ALA A 86 -29.86 -1.10 3.40
C ALA A 86 -29.51 0.22 2.68
N LEU A 87 -28.21 0.53 2.51
CA LEU A 87 -27.76 1.69 1.72
C LEU A 87 -28.18 1.57 0.25
N GLU A 88 -28.07 0.37 -0.33
CA GLU A 88 -28.45 0.08 -1.71
C GLU A 88 -29.97 0.17 -1.93
N ALA A 89 -30.76 -0.34 -0.97
CA ALA A 89 -32.23 -0.30 -1.03
C ALA A 89 -32.80 1.13 -1.07
N GLY A 90 -32.11 2.10 -0.46
CA GLY A 90 -32.54 3.50 -0.44
C GLY A 90 -33.65 3.78 0.58
N GLY A 91 -34.29 4.96 0.44
CA GLY A 91 -35.40 5.36 1.30
C GLY A 91 -35.08 5.36 2.80
N GLU A 92 -36.03 4.91 3.61
CA GLU A 92 -35.88 4.81 5.07
C GLU A 92 -34.78 3.83 5.51
N ALA A 93 -34.55 2.76 4.74
CA ALA A 93 -33.49 1.79 5.04
C ALA A 93 -32.10 2.43 4.97
N ARG A 94 -31.85 3.26 3.95
CA ARG A 94 -30.60 4.03 3.84
C ARG A 94 -30.45 5.03 4.98
N ALA A 95 -31.51 5.75 5.34
CA ALA A 95 -31.48 6.69 6.45
C ALA A 95 -31.16 5.98 7.78
N GLY A 96 -31.76 4.82 8.02
CA GLY A 96 -31.47 3.98 9.18
C GLY A 96 -30.03 3.47 9.20
N ALA A 97 -29.49 3.06 8.05
CA ALA A 97 -28.10 2.63 7.93
C ALA A 97 -27.11 3.77 8.25
N LEU A 98 -27.37 4.98 7.75
CA LEU A 98 -26.55 6.15 8.06
C LEU A 98 -26.59 6.50 9.55
N ALA A 99 -27.77 6.45 10.16
CA ALA A 99 -27.90 6.67 11.60
C ALA A 99 -27.11 5.64 12.42
N ALA A 100 -27.07 4.37 11.98
CA ALA A 100 -26.29 3.32 12.64
C ALA A 100 -24.77 3.46 12.45
N MET A 101 -24.33 4.09 11.35
CA MET A 101 -22.91 4.34 11.08
C MET A 101 -22.33 5.52 11.86
N ARG A 102 -23.16 6.52 12.19
CA ARG A 102 -22.73 7.74 12.89
C ARG A 102 -22.03 7.43 14.22
N GLY A 103 -20.88 8.08 14.44
CA GLY A 103 -20.02 7.87 15.60
C GLY A 103 -19.15 6.61 15.53
N ALA A 104 -19.28 5.80 14.47
CA ALA A 104 -18.49 4.60 14.25
C ALA A 104 -17.68 4.64 12.94
N VAL A 105 -17.75 5.73 12.16
CA VAL A 105 -17.21 5.77 10.79
C VAL A 105 -15.70 5.58 10.78
N ALA A 106 -14.97 6.23 11.69
CA ALA A 106 -13.52 6.09 11.80
C ALA A 106 -13.07 4.65 12.13
N ARG A 107 -13.80 3.99 13.03
CA ARG A 107 -13.57 2.57 13.37
C ARG A 107 -13.85 1.69 12.16
N LEU A 108 -15.03 1.83 11.56
CA LEU A 108 -15.47 1.04 10.39
C LEU A 108 -14.50 1.18 9.22
N ALA A 109 -14.00 2.40 8.94
CA ALA A 109 -13.04 2.66 7.87
C ALA A 109 -11.73 1.87 8.02
N SER A 110 -11.35 1.53 9.25
CA SER A 110 -10.14 0.77 9.57
C SER A 110 -10.36 -0.74 9.61
N GLU A 111 -11.60 -1.21 9.52
CA GLU A 111 -11.97 -2.63 9.61
C GLU A 111 -12.10 -3.29 8.23
N ARG A 112 -11.89 -4.61 8.19
CA ARG A 112 -11.92 -5.40 6.95
C ARG A 112 -13.24 -5.30 6.21
N GLU A 113 -14.36 -5.45 6.92
CA GLU A 113 -15.70 -5.39 6.36
C GLU A 113 -16.25 -3.96 6.39
N GLY A 114 -15.99 -3.22 7.47
CA GLY A 114 -16.45 -1.84 7.63
C GLY A 114 -15.94 -0.89 6.55
N CYS A 115 -14.72 -1.08 6.02
CA CYS A 115 -14.22 -0.20 4.97
C CYS A 115 -15.02 -0.31 3.67
N HIS A 116 -15.62 -1.47 3.38
CA HIS A 116 -16.50 -1.65 2.23
C HIS A 116 -17.82 -0.91 2.43
N LEU A 117 -18.39 -1.00 3.65
CA LEU A 117 -19.59 -0.26 4.02
C LEU A 117 -19.39 1.25 3.90
N VAL A 118 -18.28 1.80 4.42
CA VAL A 118 -17.99 3.24 4.35
C VAL A 118 -17.81 3.70 2.89
N GLN A 119 -17.10 2.91 2.07
CA GLN A 119 -16.98 3.22 0.64
C GLN A 119 -18.32 3.19 -0.10
N ALA A 120 -19.19 2.24 0.23
CA ALA A 120 -20.54 2.17 -0.34
C ALA A 120 -21.38 3.38 0.08
N ALA A 121 -21.34 3.76 1.37
CA ALA A 121 -22.05 4.92 1.88
C ALA A 121 -21.65 6.20 1.13
N ILE A 122 -20.35 6.48 1.02
CA ILE A 122 -19.84 7.68 0.32
C ILE A 122 -20.33 7.76 -1.14
N ARG A 123 -20.49 6.61 -1.83
CA ARG A 123 -20.88 6.58 -3.26
C ARG A 123 -22.40 6.60 -3.49
N LEU A 124 -23.19 6.11 -2.53
CA LEU A 124 -24.63 5.89 -2.70
C LEU A 124 -25.50 7.01 -2.12
N VAL A 125 -24.99 7.75 -1.14
CA VAL A 125 -25.72 8.85 -0.48
C VAL A 125 -25.49 10.17 -1.21
N ASP A 126 -26.31 11.16 -0.89
CA ASP A 126 -26.12 12.51 -1.41
C ASP A 126 -24.86 13.17 -0.81
N ARG A 127 -24.40 14.25 -1.45
CA ARG A 127 -23.17 14.92 -1.06
C ARG A 127 -23.20 15.48 0.36
N SER A 128 -24.36 15.90 0.86
CA SER A 128 -24.49 16.45 2.22
C SER A 128 -24.30 15.35 3.25
N ALA A 129 -25.02 14.23 3.08
CA ALA A 129 -24.87 13.07 3.95
C ALA A 129 -23.45 12.47 3.90
N ALA A 130 -22.83 12.44 2.71
CA ALA A 130 -21.46 11.96 2.59
C ALA A 130 -20.45 12.89 3.29
N ALA A 131 -20.64 14.21 3.24
CA ALA A 131 -19.83 15.19 3.97
C ALA A 131 -19.90 14.95 5.49
N GLU A 132 -21.10 14.76 6.03
CA GLU A 132 -21.28 14.46 7.46
C GLU A 132 -20.54 13.18 7.89
N LEU A 133 -20.54 12.14 7.05
CA LEU A 133 -19.81 10.90 7.35
C LEU A 133 -18.29 11.11 7.37
N VAL A 134 -17.75 11.87 6.41
CA VAL A 134 -16.30 12.06 6.30
C VAL A 134 -15.75 13.06 7.31
N ASP A 135 -16.59 13.91 7.90
CA ASP A 135 -16.18 14.81 9.00
C ASP A 135 -15.64 14.02 10.20
N GLU A 136 -16.17 12.83 10.48
CA GLU A 136 -15.64 11.94 11.54
C GLU A 136 -14.21 11.43 11.24
N LEU A 137 -13.79 11.48 9.97
CA LEU A 137 -12.50 10.94 9.51
C LEU A 137 -11.37 11.96 9.54
N HIS A 138 -11.68 13.23 9.85
CA HIS A 138 -10.75 14.34 9.73
C HIS A 138 -9.45 14.11 10.51
N ASP A 139 -9.57 13.66 11.76
CA ASP A 139 -8.41 13.52 12.65
C ASP A 139 -7.69 12.17 12.53
N CYS A 140 -8.23 11.22 11.79
CA CYS A 140 -7.62 9.90 11.59
C CYS A 140 -6.99 9.70 10.19
N VAL A 141 -6.82 10.76 9.40
CA VAL A 141 -6.26 10.66 8.03
C VAL A 141 -4.89 9.97 8.01
N PRO A 142 -3.91 10.32 8.86
CA PRO A 142 -2.60 9.65 8.86
C PRO A 142 -2.70 8.14 9.16
N GLU A 143 -3.55 7.76 10.10
CA GLU A 143 -3.80 6.38 10.51
C GLU A 143 -4.48 5.58 9.39
N LEU A 144 -5.51 6.17 8.76
CA LEU A 144 -6.20 5.56 7.63
C LEU A 144 -5.27 5.37 6.44
N LEU A 145 -4.36 6.31 6.18
CA LEU A 145 -3.36 6.20 5.11
C LEU A 145 -2.41 5.02 5.34
N ALA A 146 -2.03 4.77 6.60
CA ALA A 146 -1.18 3.65 6.99
C ALA A 146 -1.93 2.30 7.05
N SER A 147 -3.26 2.33 7.20
CA SER A 147 -4.13 1.15 7.33
C SER A 147 -4.21 0.33 6.04
N GLN A 148 -4.26 -1.00 6.18
CA GLN A 148 -4.54 -1.93 5.09
C GLN A 148 -5.97 -1.79 4.51
N HIS A 149 -6.89 -1.17 5.25
CA HIS A 149 -8.29 -0.97 4.87
C HIS A 149 -8.60 0.52 4.65
N GLY A 150 -8.17 1.39 5.57
CA GLY A 150 -8.49 2.82 5.56
C GLY A 150 -8.01 3.56 4.31
N ASN A 151 -6.90 3.13 3.70
CA ASN A 151 -6.34 3.77 2.51
C ASN A 151 -7.32 3.73 1.31
N TYR A 152 -8.20 2.73 1.24
CA TYR A 152 -9.22 2.64 0.19
C TYR A 152 -10.38 3.61 0.44
N VAL A 153 -10.67 3.89 1.71
CA VAL A 153 -11.65 4.90 2.10
C VAL A 153 -11.14 6.29 1.71
N LEU A 154 -9.89 6.63 2.04
CA LEU A 154 -9.29 7.91 1.62
C LEU A 154 -9.29 8.10 0.10
N GLN A 155 -8.93 7.07 -0.66
CA GLN A 155 -9.01 7.12 -2.13
C GLN A 155 -10.44 7.31 -2.63
N THR A 156 -11.43 6.71 -1.95
CA THR A 156 -12.86 6.88 -2.30
C THR A 156 -13.34 8.30 -1.99
N ILE A 157 -12.95 8.88 -0.85
CA ILE A 157 -13.25 10.28 -0.51
C ILE A 157 -12.72 11.21 -1.61
N VAL A 158 -11.46 11.03 -1.99
CA VAL A 158 -10.80 11.87 -3.00
C VAL A 158 -11.44 11.72 -4.39
N THR A 159 -11.88 10.52 -4.77
CA THR A 159 -12.42 10.26 -6.12
C THR A 159 -13.92 10.51 -6.25
N ALA A 160 -14.69 10.34 -5.17
CA ALA A 160 -16.15 10.43 -5.20
C ALA A 160 -16.69 11.79 -4.72
N LEU A 161 -15.98 12.50 -3.85
CA LEU A 161 -16.44 13.77 -3.29
C LEU A 161 -15.81 14.97 -3.98
N PRO A 162 -16.54 16.11 -4.07
CA PRO A 162 -15.97 17.35 -4.57
C PRO A 162 -14.83 17.82 -3.67
N SER A 163 -13.91 18.58 -4.24
CA SER A 163 -12.72 19.05 -3.52
C SER A 163 -13.04 19.86 -2.27
N ALA A 164 -14.20 20.52 -2.19
CA ALA A 164 -14.66 21.20 -0.98
C ALA A 164 -14.84 20.26 0.22
N SER A 165 -15.20 18.99 -0.02
CA SER A 165 -15.42 17.98 1.03
C SER A 165 -14.22 17.05 1.22
N SER A 166 -13.27 17.00 0.27
CA SER A 166 -12.08 16.14 0.35
C SER A 166 -10.78 16.90 0.62
N CYS A 167 -10.79 18.24 0.64
CA CYS A 167 -9.60 19.07 0.86
C CYS A 167 -8.90 18.80 2.20
N PHE A 168 -9.63 18.36 3.23
CA PHE A 168 -9.05 18.03 4.52
C PHE A 168 -8.01 16.91 4.44
N VAL A 169 -8.16 15.99 3.48
CA VAL A 169 -7.18 14.93 3.25
C VAL A 169 -5.83 15.54 2.89
N VAL A 170 -5.81 16.57 2.03
CA VAL A 170 -4.57 17.28 1.69
C VAL A 170 -4.01 18.00 2.91
N GLN A 171 -4.85 18.75 3.63
CA GLN A 171 -4.44 19.53 4.80
C GLN A 171 -3.77 18.66 5.88
N LYS A 172 -4.28 17.44 6.10
CA LYS A 172 -3.72 16.49 7.08
C LYS A 172 -2.42 15.82 6.62
N LEU A 173 -2.08 15.91 5.34
CA LEU A 173 -0.87 15.32 4.78
C LEU A 173 0.27 16.35 4.57
N LEU A 174 -0.03 17.64 4.70
CA LEU A 174 0.99 18.71 4.66
C LEU A 174 2.10 18.48 5.69
N GLY A 175 3.33 18.84 5.32
CA GLY A 175 4.55 18.58 6.07
C GLY A 175 4.99 17.11 6.06
N SER A 176 4.29 16.24 5.33
CA SER A 176 4.58 14.81 5.23
C SER A 176 4.67 14.30 3.79
N GLY A 177 4.73 15.18 2.78
CA GLY A 177 4.65 14.84 1.36
C GLY A 177 5.65 13.76 0.95
N VAL A 178 6.93 13.92 1.27
CA VAL A 178 7.99 12.93 0.98
C VAL A 178 7.66 11.56 1.60
N ARG A 179 7.25 11.54 2.87
CA ARG A 179 6.89 10.32 3.59
C ARG A 179 5.67 9.65 2.95
N VAL A 180 4.65 10.42 2.58
CA VAL A 180 3.45 9.94 1.91
C VAL A 180 3.80 9.34 0.55
N ALA A 181 4.62 10.03 -0.25
CA ALA A 181 5.06 9.57 -1.57
C ALA A 181 5.87 8.27 -1.51
N ARG A 182 6.68 8.07 -0.47
CA ARG A 182 7.47 6.85 -0.25
C ARG A 182 6.67 5.73 0.44
N HIS A 183 5.48 6.01 0.98
CA HIS A 183 4.65 5.02 1.66
C HIS A 183 3.92 4.10 0.66
N ARG A 184 3.91 2.78 0.94
CA ARG A 184 3.33 1.74 0.06
C ARG A 184 1.87 1.98 -0.36
N PHE A 185 1.08 2.62 0.50
CA PHE A 185 -0.31 3.01 0.21
C PHE A 185 -0.44 4.52 -0.04
N GLY A 186 0.44 5.32 0.57
CA GLY A 186 0.37 6.78 0.54
C GLY A 186 0.60 7.32 -0.87
N CYS A 187 1.50 6.69 -1.64
CA CYS A 187 1.72 7.06 -3.03
C CYS A 187 0.44 6.94 -3.87
N ARG A 188 -0.42 5.95 -3.60
CA ARG A 188 -1.70 5.78 -4.31
C ARG A 188 -2.69 6.88 -3.94
N VAL A 189 -2.77 7.24 -2.66
CA VAL A 189 -3.59 8.37 -2.20
C VAL A 189 -3.11 9.67 -2.85
N LEU A 190 -1.79 9.91 -2.87
CA LEU A 190 -1.20 11.09 -3.49
C LEU A 190 -1.49 11.16 -5.00
N CYS A 191 -1.36 10.05 -5.73
CA CYS A 191 -1.76 10.01 -7.15
C CYS A 191 -3.24 10.39 -7.33
N ARG A 192 -4.14 9.87 -6.48
CA ARG A 192 -5.57 10.24 -6.55
C ARG A 192 -5.80 11.72 -6.23
N LEU A 193 -5.05 12.28 -5.28
CA LEU A 193 -5.12 13.72 -4.98
C LEU A 193 -4.67 14.56 -6.17
N VAL A 194 -3.66 14.14 -6.93
CA VAL A 194 -3.24 14.83 -8.15
C VAL A 194 -4.25 14.68 -9.28
N GLU A 195 -4.85 13.49 -9.43
CA GLU A 195 -5.81 13.20 -10.50
C GLU A 195 -7.17 13.88 -10.29
N HIS A 196 -7.61 14.05 -9.03
CA HIS A 196 -8.97 14.50 -8.68
C HIS A 196 -9.01 15.77 -7.83
N GLY A 197 -7.88 16.20 -7.28
CA GLY A 197 -7.81 17.46 -6.55
C GLY A 197 -7.97 18.63 -7.51
N SER A 198 -8.90 19.54 -7.23
CA SER A 198 -8.82 20.88 -7.79
C SER A 198 -7.50 21.47 -7.31
N GLY A 199 -6.60 21.87 -8.22
CA GLY A 199 -5.26 22.41 -7.96
C GLY A 199 -5.25 23.62 -7.04
N GLY A 200 -5.54 23.38 -5.76
CA GLY A 200 -5.58 24.36 -4.69
C GLY A 200 -4.22 24.43 -4.03
N GLU A 201 -3.97 25.55 -3.37
CA GLU A 201 -2.69 25.89 -2.74
C GLU A 201 -2.14 24.75 -1.86
N GLY A 202 -2.99 24.06 -1.09
CA GLY A 202 -2.54 22.94 -0.27
C GLY A 202 -2.00 21.75 -1.06
N LEU A 203 -2.57 21.44 -2.23
CA LEU A 203 -2.05 20.34 -3.06
C LEU A 203 -0.72 20.75 -3.70
N GLU A 204 -0.60 21.99 -4.14
CA GLU A 204 0.65 22.54 -4.68
C GLU A 204 1.78 22.51 -3.63
N GLN A 205 1.48 22.92 -2.39
CA GLN A 205 2.41 22.84 -1.27
C GLN A 205 2.84 21.39 -1.00
N LEU A 206 1.89 20.45 -0.95
CA LEU A 206 2.19 19.03 -0.73
C LEU A 206 3.08 18.45 -1.84
N LEU A 207 2.87 18.86 -3.10
CA LEU A 207 3.68 18.42 -4.22
C LEU A 207 5.07 19.05 -4.20
N ALA A 208 5.19 20.33 -3.83
CA ALA A 208 6.47 21.00 -3.67
C ALA A 208 7.35 20.26 -2.65
N GLU A 209 6.80 19.81 -1.52
CA GLU A 209 7.53 19.00 -0.54
C GLU A 209 8.17 17.74 -1.14
N VAL A 210 7.45 17.06 -2.05
CA VAL A 210 7.95 15.84 -2.72
C VAL A 210 9.06 16.16 -3.72
N LEU A 211 8.95 17.29 -4.43
CA LEU A 211 9.92 17.69 -5.44
C LEU A 211 11.26 18.12 -4.82
N VAL A 212 11.27 18.68 -3.61
CA VAL A 212 12.53 19.01 -2.91
C VAL A 212 13.38 17.78 -2.61
N ASP A 213 12.79 16.60 -2.40
CA ASP A 213 13.52 15.33 -2.17
C ASP A 213 14.02 14.68 -3.47
N ALA A 214 13.63 15.20 -4.64
CA ALA A 214 14.05 14.70 -5.94
C ALA A 214 15.32 15.37 -6.50
N GLU A 215 15.81 16.42 -5.82
CA GLU A 215 17.07 17.12 -6.11
C GLU A 215 18.25 16.50 -5.34
#